data_AF-A0A2M8D554-F1
#
_entry.id   AF-A0A2M8D554-F1
#
_cell.length_a   1.000
_cell.length_b   1.000
_cell.length_c   1.000
_cell.angle_alpha   90.00
_cell.angle_beta   90.00
_cell.angle_gamma   90.00
#
_symmetry.space_group_name_H-M   'P 1'
#
loop_
_entity.id
_entity.type
_entity.pdbx_description
1 polymer ?
#
loop_
_entity_poly.entity_id
_entity_poly.type
_entity_poly.pdbx_seq_one_letter_code
_entity_poly.pdbx_strand_id
1 'polypeptide(L)'
;MAELGEAAEAPIISASHREIAAVCHGAGVQYKPSGAGGGDLGILFSRNPDRMRDAVMALESAGYPSFDLQIGTHGIQIQAMKKEQ
;
A
#
# COMPACT_ATOMS: atom_id res chain seq x y z
N MET A 1 -7.33 11.80 -6.43
CA MET A 1 -7.62 10.44 -6.95
C MET A 1 -9.10 10.13 -6.97
N ALA A 2 -9.87 10.45 -5.91
CA ALA A 2 -11.33 10.26 -5.92
C ALA A 2 -12.02 11.00 -7.09
N GLU A 3 -11.75 12.31 -7.24
CA GLU A 3 -12.27 13.13 -8.35
C GLU A 3 -11.93 12.55 -9.74
N LEU A 4 -10.72 12.01 -9.90
CA LEU A 4 -10.31 11.37 -11.15
C LEU A 4 -11.11 10.08 -11.41
N GLY A 5 -11.32 9.25 -10.38
CA GLY A 5 -12.12 8.03 -10.49
C GLY A 5 -13.57 8.34 -10.84
N GLU A 6 -14.15 9.38 -10.23
CA GLU A 6 -15.51 9.85 -10.54
C GLU A 6 -15.61 10.37 -11.97
N ALA A 7 -14.68 11.23 -12.40
CA ALA A 7 -14.68 11.79 -13.76
C ALA A 7 -14.43 10.72 -14.85
N ALA A 8 -13.69 9.66 -14.53
CA ALA A 8 -13.39 8.57 -15.45
C ALA A 8 -14.34 7.36 -15.32
N GLU A 9 -15.35 7.43 -14.45
CA GLU A 9 -16.25 6.32 -14.12
C GLU A 9 -15.49 5.03 -13.73
N ALA A 10 -14.34 5.20 -13.06
CA ALA A 10 -13.43 4.13 -12.69
C ALA A 10 -13.40 3.96 -11.16
N PRO A 11 -13.46 2.72 -10.64
CA PRO A 11 -13.49 2.46 -9.20
C PRO A 11 -12.10 2.58 -8.55
N ILE A 12 -11.37 3.68 -8.80
CA ILE A 12 -9.99 3.89 -8.31
C ILE A 12 -9.93 3.89 -6.78
N ILE A 13 -10.92 4.49 -6.12
CA ILE A 13 -11.00 4.55 -4.65
C ILE A 13 -12.18 3.69 -4.15
N SER A 14 -11.88 2.46 -3.74
CA SER A 14 -12.81 1.53 -3.11
C SER A 14 -13.14 1.92 -1.67
N ALA A 15 -14.11 1.22 -1.05
CA ALA A 15 -14.45 1.40 0.35
C ALA A 15 -13.24 1.16 1.28
N SER A 16 -12.49 0.07 1.05
CA SER A 16 -11.28 -0.22 1.81
C SER A 16 -10.21 0.85 1.67
N HIS A 17 -10.03 1.45 0.49
CA HIS A 17 -9.10 2.58 0.34
C HIS A 17 -9.51 3.79 1.20
N ARG A 18 -10.82 4.04 1.36
CA ARG A 18 -11.32 5.13 2.21
C ARG A 18 -11.09 4.85 3.69
N GLU A 19 -11.34 3.61 4.12
CA GLU A 19 -11.09 3.18 5.51
C GLU A 19 -9.61 3.28 5.87
N ILE A 20 -8.72 2.75 5.01
CA ILE A 20 -7.27 2.83 5.21
C ILE A 20 -6.82 4.29 5.25
N ALA A 21 -7.32 5.13 4.33
CA ALA A 21 -6.98 6.55 4.30
C ALA A 21 -7.40 7.28 5.58
N ALA A 22 -8.57 6.94 6.15
CA ALA A 22 -9.05 7.52 7.40
C ALA A 22 -8.16 7.15 8.59
N VAL A 23 -7.77 5.87 8.70
CA VAL A 23 -6.82 5.41 9.73
C VAL A 23 -5.47 6.13 9.60
N CYS A 24 -4.92 6.18 8.38
CA CYS A 24 -3.64 6.84 8.13
C CYS A 24 -3.69 8.34 8.45
N HIS A 25 -4.76 9.03 8.05
CA HIS A 25 -4.95 10.44 8.34
C HIS A 25 -4.98 10.72 9.86
N GLY A 26 -5.70 9.89 10.63
CA GLY A 26 -5.72 9.99 12.10
C GLY A 26 -4.35 9.81 12.75
N ALA A 27 -3.48 8.98 12.16
CA ALA A 27 -2.10 8.78 12.61
C ALA A 27 -1.10 9.82 12.07
N GLY A 28 -1.54 10.74 11.20
CA GLY A 28 -0.66 11.71 10.53
C GLY A 28 0.30 11.07 9.52
N VAL A 29 -0.12 9.98 8.89
CA VAL A 29 0.60 9.25 7.82
C VAL A 29 -0.14 9.44 6.49
N GLN A 30 0.61 9.64 5.41
CA GLN A 30 0.02 9.82 4.09
C GLN A 30 -0.18 8.48 3.40
N TYR A 31 -1.32 8.31 2.73
CA TYR A 31 -1.71 7.09 2.05
C TYR A 31 -2.01 7.34 0.57
N LYS A 32 -1.67 6.37 -0.29
CA LYS A 32 -2.24 6.27 -1.63
C LYS A 32 -2.48 4.81 -2.02
N PRO A 33 -3.45 4.51 -2.91
CA PRO A 33 -3.51 3.22 -3.60
C PRO A 33 -2.27 3.01 -4.49
N SER A 34 -1.91 1.75 -4.74
CA SER A 34 -0.83 1.36 -5.63
C SER A 34 -1.39 0.65 -6.86
N GLY A 35 -0.96 1.05 -8.07
CA GLY A 35 -1.51 0.53 -9.32
C GLY A 35 -2.78 1.27 -9.77
N ALA A 36 -3.74 0.52 -10.34
CA ALA A 36 -4.99 1.07 -10.87
C ALA A 36 -5.97 1.54 -9.79
N GLY A 37 -5.82 1.04 -8.56
CA GLY A 37 -6.77 1.24 -7.47
C GLY A 37 -7.87 0.18 -7.46
N GLY A 38 -8.95 0.43 -6.72
CA GLY A 38 -10.07 -0.50 -6.56
C GLY A 38 -9.85 -1.64 -5.58
N GLY A 39 -8.63 -1.81 -5.04
CA GLY A 39 -8.28 -2.86 -4.11
C GLY A 39 -6.78 -3.10 -4.02
N ASP A 40 -6.41 -4.35 -3.77
CA ASP A 40 -5.04 -4.86 -3.71
C ASP A 40 -4.16 -4.19 -2.64
N LEU A 41 -3.26 -3.31 -3.08
CA LEU A 41 -2.20 -2.74 -2.26
C LEU A 41 -2.31 -1.23 -2.18
N GLY A 42 -1.97 -0.70 -1.01
CA GLY A 42 -1.68 0.71 -0.82
C GLY A 42 -0.24 0.91 -0.33
N ILE A 43 0.22 2.15 -0.41
CA ILE A 43 1.53 2.52 0.12
C ILE A 43 1.38 3.72 1.05
N LEU A 44 2.11 3.65 2.16
CA LEU A 44 2.11 4.63 3.22
C LEU A 44 3.43 5.41 3.19
N PHE A 45 3.36 6.71 3.50
CA PHE A 45 4.52 7.57 3.61
C PHE A 45 4.46 8.37 4.91
N SER A 46 5.55 8.35 5.68
CA SER A 46 5.73 9.16 6.87
C SER A 46 7.19 9.60 6.98
N ARG A 47 7.42 10.81 7.50
CA ARG A 47 8.76 11.26 7.94
C ARG A 47 9.03 10.93 9.41
N ASN A 48 8.01 10.50 10.14
CA ASN A 48 8.10 10.14 11.54
C ASN A 48 7.89 8.61 11.68
N PRO A 49 8.91 7.86 12.15
CA PRO A 49 8.83 6.41 12.28
C PRO A 49 7.84 5.94 13.34
N ASP A 50 7.65 6.69 14.44
CA ASP A 50 6.66 6.33 15.47
C ASP A 50 5.24 6.43 14.91
N ARG A 51 4.94 7.49 14.15
CA ARG A 51 3.63 7.61 13.45
C ARG A 51 3.40 6.48 12.45
N MET A 52 4.45 6.04 11.75
CA MET A 52 4.35 4.89 10.84
C MET A 52 4.02 3.62 11.62
N ARG A 53 4.69 3.37 12.75
CA ARG A 53 4.41 2.21 13.61
C ARG A 53 2.98 2.23 14.13
N ASP A 54 2.49 3.39 14.61
CA ASP A 54 1.13 3.53 15.11
C ASP A 54 0.08 3.29 14.03
N ALA A 55 0.32 3.81 12.81
CA ALA A 55 -0.55 3.56 11.66
C ALA A 55 -0.58 2.07 11.28
N VAL A 56 0.57 1.40 11.25
CA VAL A 56 0.67 -0.04 10.95
C VAL A 56 -0.13 -0.86 11.97
N MET A 57 0.06 -0.62 13.27
CA MET A 57 -0.70 -1.33 14.32
C MET A 57 -2.21 -1.10 14.19
N ALA A 58 -2.63 0.12 13.88
CA ALA A 58 -4.05 0.45 13.69
C ALA A 58 -4.64 -0.24 12.45
N LEU A 59 -3.89 -0.30 11.34
CA LEU A 59 -4.31 -0.98 10.12
C LEU A 59 -4.40 -2.49 10.31
N GLU A 60 -3.43 -3.10 10.97
CA GLU A 60 -3.45 -4.54 11.27
C GLU A 60 -4.64 -4.90 12.17
N SER A 61 -4.92 -4.07 13.18
CA SER A 61 -6.10 -4.23 14.05
C SER A 61 -7.42 -4.06 13.29
N ALA A 62 -7.44 -3.27 12.21
CA ALA A 62 -8.58 -3.09 11.32
C ALA A 62 -8.69 -4.17 10.23
N GLY A 63 -7.82 -5.19 10.24
CA GLY A 63 -7.85 -6.30 9.29
C GLY A 63 -7.12 -6.01 7.97
N TYR A 64 -6.27 -5.00 7.93
CA TYR A 64 -5.42 -4.65 6.78
C TYR A 64 -3.96 -5.01 7.07
N PRO A 65 -3.46 -6.16 6.59
CA PRO A 65 -2.08 -6.58 6.80
C PRO A 65 -1.08 -5.57 6.21
N SER A 66 0.00 -5.32 6.94
CA SER A 66 1.10 -4.45 6.49
C SER A 66 2.32 -5.28 6.13
N PHE A 67 3.04 -4.89 5.09
CA PHE A 67 4.28 -5.53 4.64
C PHE A 67 5.44 -4.54 4.75
N ASP A 68 6.54 -4.96 5.36
CA ASP A 68 7.80 -4.21 5.28
C ASP A 68 8.43 -4.42 3.90
N LEU A 69 7.99 -3.58 2.94
CA LEU A 69 8.45 -3.61 1.56
C LEU A 69 9.69 -2.72 1.40
N GLN A 70 10.76 -3.32 0.89
CA GLN A 70 11.96 -2.61 0.47
C GLN A 70 11.92 -2.37 -1.04
N ILE A 71 12.38 -1.20 -1.48
CA ILE A 71 12.47 -0.88 -2.91
C ILE A 71 13.58 -1.73 -3.54
N GLY A 72 13.19 -2.68 -4.40
CA GLY A 72 14.12 -3.48 -5.16
C GLY A 72 14.83 -2.67 -6.25
N THR A 73 16.12 -2.94 -6.44
CA THR A 73 16.95 -2.29 -7.49
C THR A 73 17.23 -3.19 -8.69
N HIS A 74 16.97 -4.49 -8.58
CA HIS A 74 17.25 -5.47 -9.62
C HIS A 74 15.99 -5.77 -10.43
N GLY A 75 16.13 -5.77 -11.76
CA GLY A 75 15.11 -6.27 -12.69
C GLY A 75 15.14 -7.80 -12.80
N ILE A 76 14.67 -8.33 -13.93
CA ILE A 76 14.68 -9.77 -14.21
C ILE A 76 16.12 -10.31 -14.14
N GLN A 77 16.32 -11.40 -13.41
CA GLN A 77 17.59 -12.15 -13.33
C GLN A 77 17.34 -13.60 -13.74
N ILE A 78 18.21 -14.15 -14.58
CA ILE A 78 18.11 -15.56 -15.02
C ILE A 78 19.17 -16.35 -14.28
N GLN A 79 18.75 -17.34 -13.50
CA GLN A 79 19.64 -18.29 -12.84
C GLN A 79 19.49 -19.66 -13.50
N ALA A 80 20.60 -20.19 -14.02
CA ALA A 80 20.63 -21.57 -14.51
C ALA A 80 20.66 -22.51 -13.29
N MET A 81 19.67 -23.41 -13.19
CA MET A 81 19.68 -24.45 -12.16
C MET A 81 20.71 -25.52 -12.54
N LYS A 82 21.61 -25.87 -11.61
CA LYS A 82 22.47 -27.06 -11.79
C LYS A 82 21.58 -28.31 -11.72
N LYS A 83 21.71 -29.20 -12.70
CA LYS A 83 21.20 -30.57 -12.59
C LYS A 83 21.96 -31.27 -11.46
N GLU A 84 21.25 -31.80 -10.49
CA GLU A 84 21.82 -32.78 -9.56
C GLU A 84 22.31 -33.99 -10.38
N GLN A 85 23.54 -34.45 -10.10
CA GLN A 85 24.18 -35.59 -10.78
C GLN A 85 23.68 -36.90 -10.23
#